data_AF-A0A1B6BXX0-F1
#
_entry.id   AF-A0A1B6BXX0-F1
#
_cell.length_a   1.000
_cell.length_b   1.000
_cell.length_c   1.000
_cell.angle_alpha   90.00
_cell.angle_beta   90.00
_cell.angle_gamma   90.00
#
_symmetry.space_group_name_H-M   'P 1'
#
loop_
_entity.id
_entity.type
_entity.pdbx_description
1 polymer ?
#
loop_
_entity_poly.entity_id
_entity_poly.type
_entity_poly.pdbx_seq_one_letter_code
_entity_poly.pdbx_strand_id
1 'polypeptide(L)'
;MVINLTFSIFILFCILENSNPIEYKGSFAELGEFPYVVLLLVNGMKCTGGLLEPDWIITAAHCLFDFKQNKIYVPEDVNIYAGVIDELNLDVPSKQSSNGLSIHIHPDYDYKGEQVSIYDIALVKIPMDEIDLPQARRRLRFLFR
;
A
#
# COMPACT_ATOMS: atom_id res chain seq x y z
N MET A 1 43.71 -37.61 -0.89
CA MET A 1 42.78 -37.65 -2.06
C MET A 1 41.38 -38.06 -1.60
N VAL A 2 40.75 -37.31 -0.69
CA VAL A 2 39.40 -37.62 -0.14
C VAL A 2 38.50 -36.36 -0.09
N ILE A 3 39.06 -35.16 -0.26
CA ILE A 3 38.35 -33.88 -0.18
C ILE A 3 37.52 -33.58 -1.46
N ASN A 4 37.90 -34.15 -2.61
CA ASN A 4 37.21 -33.89 -3.89
C ASN A 4 35.93 -34.72 -4.10
N LEU A 5 35.78 -35.87 -3.42
CA LEU A 5 34.60 -36.72 -3.59
C LEU A 5 33.41 -36.19 -2.77
N THR A 6 33.68 -35.65 -1.57
CA THR A 6 32.65 -35.08 -0.69
C THR A 6 32.06 -33.77 -1.24
N PHE A 7 32.87 -32.94 -1.90
CA PHE A 7 32.40 -31.69 -2.51
C PHE A 7 31.49 -31.96 -3.73
N SER A 8 31.83 -32.96 -4.55
CA SER A 8 31.01 -33.40 -5.68
C SER A 8 29.69 -34.06 -5.24
N ILE A 9 29.68 -34.77 -4.11
CA ILE A 9 28.46 -35.37 -3.54
C ILE A 9 27.53 -34.29 -2.96
N PHE A 10 28.06 -33.23 -2.33
CA PHE A 10 27.27 -32.11 -1.83
C PHE A 10 26.60 -31.31 -2.96
N ILE A 11 27.32 -31.04 -4.05
CA ILE A 11 26.77 -30.37 -5.24
C ILE A 11 25.69 -31.25 -5.89
N LEU A 12 25.88 -32.57 -5.95
CA LEU A 12 24.87 -33.49 -6.47
C LEU A 12 23.62 -33.55 -5.59
N PHE A 13 23.75 -33.46 -4.26
CA PHE A 13 22.61 -33.38 -3.34
C PHE A 13 21.81 -32.09 -3.52
N CYS A 14 22.48 -30.94 -3.64
CA CYS A 14 21.79 -29.66 -3.91
C CYS A 14 21.07 -29.63 -5.27
N ILE A 15 21.60 -30.30 -6.30
CA ILE A 15 20.96 -30.36 -7.63
C ILE A 15 19.80 -31.38 -7.64
N LEU A 16 19.83 -32.40 -6.76
CA LEU A 16 18.75 -33.39 -6.61
C LEU A 16 17.65 -32.97 -5.64
N GLU A 17 17.90 -32.00 -4.75
CA GLU A 17 16.86 -31.30 -4.00
C GLU A 17 16.16 -30.29 -4.91
N ASN A 18 15.36 -30.83 -5.83
CA ASN A 18 14.39 -30.06 -6.60
C ASN A 18 13.23 -29.66 -5.66
N SER A 19 13.48 -28.73 -4.74
CA SER A 19 12.41 -28.09 -4.00
C SER A 19 11.65 -27.19 -4.97
N ASN A 20 10.59 -27.73 -5.57
CA ASN A 20 9.60 -26.89 -6.24
C ASN A 20 9.21 -25.80 -5.24
N PRO A 21 9.26 -24.50 -5.62
CA PRO A 21 8.79 -23.44 -4.74
C PRO A 21 7.36 -23.77 -4.31
N ILE A 22 7.08 -23.76 -3.01
CA ILE A 22 5.70 -23.83 -2.55
C ILE A 22 5.06 -22.49 -2.90
N GLU A 23 4.15 -22.51 -3.87
CA GLU A 23 3.34 -21.35 -4.23
C GLU A 23 2.15 -21.25 -3.26
N TYR A 24 2.19 -20.25 -2.38
CA TYR A 24 1.03 -19.87 -1.60
C TYR A 24 0.15 -18.96 -2.47
N LYS A 25 -1.02 -19.47 -2.90
CA LYS A 25 -2.03 -18.64 -3.55
C LYS A 25 -2.58 -17.60 -2.55
N GLY A 26 -3.08 -16.48 -3.07
CA GLY A 26 -3.84 -15.53 -2.26
C GLY A 26 -5.21 -16.07 -1.84
N SER A 27 -5.75 -15.52 -0.76
CA SER A 27 -7.13 -15.70 -0.31
C SER A 27 -7.86 -14.36 -0.27
N PHE A 28 -9.19 -14.39 -0.28
CA PHE A 28 -9.98 -13.19 -0.03
C PHE A 28 -9.74 -12.71 1.40
N ALA A 29 -9.59 -11.39 1.55
CA ALA A 29 -9.44 -10.78 2.87
C ALA A 29 -10.79 -10.72 3.60
N GLU A 30 -10.77 -10.92 4.91
CA GLU A 30 -11.91 -10.69 5.76
C GLU A 30 -12.01 -9.22 6.19
N LEU A 31 -13.22 -8.76 6.54
CA LEU A 31 -13.43 -7.41 7.05
C LEU A 31 -12.63 -7.20 8.34
N GLY A 32 -11.72 -6.23 8.33
CA GLY A 32 -10.86 -5.91 9.46
C GLY A 32 -9.57 -6.73 9.55
N GLU A 33 -9.29 -7.62 8.58
CA GLU A 33 -8.02 -8.36 8.54
C GLU A 33 -6.82 -7.43 8.34
N PHE A 34 -6.97 -6.45 7.45
CA PHE A 34 -5.98 -5.40 7.18
C PHE A 34 -6.58 -4.02 7.41
N PRO A 35 -6.81 -3.63 8.67
CA PRO A 35 -7.66 -2.48 9.01
C PRO A 35 -7.04 -1.16 8.57
N TYR A 36 -5.73 -1.10 8.30
CA TYR A 36 -5.04 0.11 7.84
C TYR A 36 -5.17 0.34 6.32
N VAL A 37 -5.66 -0.64 5.54
CA VAL A 37 -5.79 -0.48 4.09
C VAL A 37 -6.96 0.45 3.78
N VAL A 38 -6.71 1.42 2.90
CA VAL A 38 -7.72 2.37 2.43
C VAL A 38 -7.78 2.40 0.90
N LEU A 39 -8.98 2.63 0.36
CA LEU A 39 -9.22 2.91 -1.04
C LEU A 39 -9.16 4.42 -1.26
N LEU A 40 -8.37 4.87 -2.22
CA LEU A 40 -8.34 6.26 -2.69
C LEU A 40 -9.05 6.32 -4.04
N LEU A 41 -10.06 7.19 -4.16
CA LEU A 41 -10.64 7.58 -5.45
C LEU A 41 -10.18 8.98 -5.80
N VAL A 42 -9.32 9.07 -6.82
CA VAL A 42 -8.68 10.31 -7.27
C VAL A 42 -9.07 10.56 -8.71
N ASN A 43 -9.94 11.55 -8.95
CA ASN A 43 -10.39 11.89 -10.31
C ASN A 43 -10.86 10.68 -11.14
N GLY A 44 -11.57 9.73 -10.51
CA GLY A 44 -12.06 8.49 -11.14
C GLY A 44 -11.04 7.34 -11.21
N MET A 45 -9.76 7.57 -10.88
CA MET A 45 -8.76 6.52 -10.69
C MET A 45 -8.92 5.88 -9.31
N LYS A 46 -8.79 4.55 -9.24
CA LYS A 46 -8.73 3.80 -7.99
C LYS A 46 -7.28 3.54 -7.62
N CYS A 47 -6.91 3.92 -6.40
CA CYS A 47 -5.60 3.67 -5.81
C CYS A 47 -5.75 3.08 -4.41
N THR A 48 -4.67 2.54 -3.87
CA THR A 48 -4.62 2.00 -2.52
C THR A 48 -3.67 2.81 -1.66
N GLY A 49 -4.00 2.94 -0.38
CA GLY A 49 -3.12 3.55 0.61
C GLY A 49 -3.15 2.81 1.94
N GLY A 50 -2.32 3.28 2.87
CA GLY A 50 -2.27 2.80 4.25
C GLY A 50 -2.47 3.93 5.25
N LEU A 51 -3.32 3.74 6.25
CA LEU A 51 -3.42 4.64 7.40
C LEU A 51 -2.17 4.46 8.29
N LEU A 52 -1.27 5.45 8.27
CA LEU A 52 -0.06 5.48 9.08
C LEU A 52 -0.31 6.07 10.47
N GLU A 53 -1.04 7.17 10.51
CA GLU A 53 -1.46 7.88 11.72
C GLU A 53 -2.94 8.27 11.58
N PRO A 54 -3.64 8.69 12.66
CA PRO A 54 -5.06 9.01 12.58
C PRO A 54 -5.43 10.11 11.56
N ASP A 55 -4.46 10.86 11.08
CA ASP A 55 -4.60 11.94 10.10
C ASP A 55 -3.66 11.83 8.89
N TRP A 56 -2.95 10.70 8.73
CA TRP A 56 -1.99 10.50 7.64
C TRP A 56 -2.19 9.17 6.90
N ILE A 57 -2.34 9.28 5.58
CA ILE A 57 -2.35 8.17 4.63
C ILE A 57 -1.05 8.15 3.84
N ILE A 58 -0.40 6.99 3.73
CA ILE A 58 0.67 6.74 2.76
C ILE A 58 0.08 6.15 1.48
N THR A 59 0.57 6.60 0.33
CA THR A 59 0.18 6.11 -0.99
C THR A 59 1.33 6.29 -1.98
N ALA A 60 1.14 5.88 -3.23
CA ALA A 60 2.04 6.18 -4.33
C ALA A 60 1.89 7.64 -4.81
N ALA A 61 2.98 8.23 -5.30
CA ALA A 61 2.98 9.59 -5.85
C ALA A 61 2.24 9.66 -7.19
N HIS A 62 2.35 8.63 -8.03
CA HIS A 62 1.67 8.57 -9.32
C HIS A 62 0.13 8.56 -9.19
N CYS A 63 -0.40 8.13 -8.04
CA CYS A 63 -1.83 8.21 -7.73
C CYS A 63 -2.32 9.64 -7.53
N LEU A 64 -1.42 10.58 -7.21
CA LEU A 64 -1.73 11.95 -6.83
C LEU A 64 -1.28 12.97 -7.89
N PHE A 65 -0.80 12.49 -9.04
CA PHE A 65 -0.25 13.32 -10.11
C PHE A 65 -0.95 13.08 -11.45
N ASP A 66 -1.45 14.14 -12.07
CA ASP A 66 -1.99 14.12 -13.43
C ASP A 66 -0.86 14.35 -14.44
N PHE A 67 -0.39 13.28 -15.06
CA PHE A 67 0.65 13.34 -16.10
C PHE A 67 0.21 14.10 -17.37
N LYS A 68 -1.09 14.14 -17.68
CA LYS A 68 -1.59 14.85 -18.87
C LYS A 68 -1.56 16.35 -18.68
N GLN A 69 -1.84 16.80 -17.45
CA GLN A 69 -1.85 18.22 -17.08
C GLN A 69 -0.56 18.66 -16.38
N ASN A 70 0.37 17.72 -16.15
CA ASN A 70 1.61 17.91 -15.42
C ASN A 70 1.41 18.64 -14.09
N LYS A 71 0.43 18.20 -13.30
CA LYS A 71 0.05 18.84 -12.02
C LYS A 71 -0.38 17.83 -10.97
N ILE A 72 -0.18 18.18 -9.70
CA ILE A 72 -0.73 17.43 -8.57
C ILE A 72 -2.25 17.63 -8.54
N TYR A 73 -3.00 16.57 -8.19
CA TYR A 73 -4.44 16.69 -7.98
C TYR A 73 -4.78 17.62 -6.81
N VAL A 74 -6.00 18.14 -6.81
CA VAL A 74 -6.51 18.96 -5.70
C VAL A 74 -6.76 18.03 -4.49
N PRO A 75 -6.28 18.35 -3.27
CA PRO A 75 -6.43 17.47 -2.12
C PRO A 75 -7.86 17.05 -1.84
N GLU A 76 -8.82 17.96 -1.99
CA GLU A 76 -10.24 17.72 -1.73
C GLU A 76 -10.86 16.70 -2.72
N ASP A 77 -10.28 16.56 -3.92
CA ASP A 77 -10.70 15.58 -4.93
C ASP A 77 -10.16 14.16 -4.65
N VAL A 78 -9.28 14.02 -3.66
CA VAL A 78 -8.82 12.72 -3.14
C VAL A 78 -9.85 12.24 -2.12
N ASN A 79 -10.72 11.33 -2.53
CA ASN A 79 -11.69 10.69 -1.62
C ASN A 79 -11.06 9.43 -1.04
N ILE A 80 -11.10 9.28 0.28
CA ILE A 80 -10.52 8.15 1.01
C ILE A 80 -11.64 7.34 1.63
N TYR A 81 -11.62 6.02 1.43
CA TYR A 81 -12.57 5.09 2.04
C TYR A 81 -11.83 4.00 2.83
N ALA A 82 -12.24 3.82 4.08
CA ALA A 82 -11.75 2.77 4.96
C ALA A 82 -12.89 1.80 5.34
N GLY A 83 -12.54 0.60 5.82
CA GLY A 83 -13.54 -0.39 6.25
C GLY A 83 -14.36 -0.99 5.10
N VAL A 84 -13.79 -1.00 3.89
CA VAL A 84 -14.37 -1.59 2.68
C VAL A 84 -13.53 -2.76 2.21
N ILE A 85 -14.18 -3.84 1.78
CA ILE A 85 -13.53 -5.05 1.23
C ILE A 85 -13.83 -5.27 -0.25
N ASP A 86 -14.88 -4.61 -0.76
CA ASP A 86 -15.30 -4.66 -2.16
C ASP A 86 -15.29 -3.22 -2.70
N GLU A 87 -14.35 -2.93 -3.60
CA GLU A 87 -14.21 -1.61 -4.23
C GLU A 87 -15.32 -1.28 -5.25
N LEU A 88 -16.20 -2.23 -5.55
CA LEU A 88 -17.39 -2.03 -6.39
C LEU A 88 -18.65 -1.78 -5.55
N ASN A 89 -18.63 -2.14 -4.26
CA ASN A 89 -19.74 -1.95 -3.34
C ASN A 89 -19.32 -1.14 -2.10
N LEU A 90 -19.48 0.18 -2.19
CA LEU A 90 -19.21 1.12 -1.10
C LEU A 90 -20.43 1.37 -0.20
N ASP A 91 -21.58 0.74 -0.44
CA ASP A 91 -22.78 0.90 0.39
C ASP A 91 -22.80 -0.15 1.50
N VAL A 92 -21.79 -0.07 2.37
CA VAL A 92 -21.59 -1.00 3.48
C VAL A 92 -21.54 -0.25 4.81
N PRO A 93 -22.11 -0.80 5.90
CA PRO A 93 -22.14 -0.13 7.21
C PRO A 93 -20.76 0.12 7.82
N SER A 94 -19.74 -0.65 7.43
CA SER A 94 -18.37 -0.53 7.92
C SER A 94 -17.58 0.59 7.24
N LYS A 95 -18.10 1.19 6.16
CA LYS A 95 -17.41 2.23 5.41
C LYS A 95 -17.25 3.48 6.27
N GLN A 96 -16.03 4.00 6.28
CA GLN A 96 -15.71 5.35 6.72
C GLN A 96 -15.16 6.13 5.54
N SER A 97 -15.43 7.43 5.47
CA SER A 97 -15.04 8.28 4.36
C SER A 97 -14.39 9.55 4.85
N SER A 98 -13.40 10.03 4.10
CA SER A 98 -12.71 11.29 4.35
C SER A 98 -12.25 11.90 3.02
N ASN A 99 -11.85 13.17 3.04
CA ASN A 99 -11.24 13.86 1.93
C ASN A 99 -9.83 14.36 2.30
N GLY A 100 -8.96 14.46 1.30
CA GLY A 100 -7.63 15.00 1.51
C GLY A 100 -7.65 16.49 1.88
N LEU A 101 -6.81 16.86 2.85
CA LEU A 101 -6.51 18.24 3.23
C LEU A 101 -5.23 18.76 2.60
N SER A 102 -4.23 17.89 2.43
CA SER A 102 -2.97 18.25 1.78
C SER A 102 -2.27 17.03 1.21
N ILE A 103 -1.51 17.24 0.14
CA ILE A 103 -0.72 16.21 -0.54
C ILE A 103 0.76 16.57 -0.41
N HIS A 104 1.57 15.60 -0.01
CA HIS A 104 3.02 15.71 0.13
C HIS A 104 3.67 14.60 -0.68
N ILE A 105 4.01 14.88 -1.94
CA ILE A 105 4.79 13.97 -2.77
C ILE A 105 6.26 14.03 -2.35
N HIS A 106 6.96 12.89 -2.41
CA HIS A 106 8.39 12.84 -2.14
C HIS A 106 9.15 13.88 -2.98
N PRO A 107 10.06 14.69 -2.37
CA PRO A 107 10.72 15.80 -3.07
C PRO A 107 11.54 15.36 -4.30
N ASP A 108 12.07 14.13 -4.26
CA ASP A 108 12.86 13.57 -5.35
C ASP A 108 12.04 12.78 -6.38
N TYR A 109 10.70 12.74 -6.26
CA TYR A 109 9.86 12.03 -7.23
C TYR A 109 10.10 12.59 -8.64
N ASP A 110 10.46 11.71 -9.56
CA ASP A 110 10.77 12.13 -10.92
C ASP A 110 9.49 12.19 -11.76
N TYR A 111 8.99 13.42 -11.92
CA TYR A 111 7.81 13.75 -12.73
C TYR A 111 8.00 13.59 -14.24
N LYS A 112 9.18 13.15 -14.71
CA LYS A 112 9.44 12.95 -16.14
C LYS A 112 8.81 11.65 -16.62
N GLY A 113 7.98 11.75 -17.66
CA GLY A 113 7.38 10.60 -18.33
C GLY A 113 5.86 10.52 -18.12
N GLU A 114 5.27 9.46 -18.64
CA GLU A 114 3.81 9.22 -18.57
C GLU A 114 3.43 8.12 -17.56
N GLN A 115 4.38 7.64 -16.73
CA GLN A 115 4.22 6.45 -15.87
C GLN A 115 4.94 6.57 -14.51
N VAL A 116 4.85 5.50 -13.71
CA VAL A 116 5.52 5.31 -12.41
C VAL A 116 7.03 5.57 -12.52
N SER A 117 7.56 6.23 -11.51
CA SER A 117 8.95 6.70 -11.48
C SER A 117 9.65 6.35 -10.16
N ILE A 118 10.91 6.78 -10.02
CA ILE A 118 11.65 6.64 -8.76
C ILE A 118 11.04 7.53 -7.67
N TYR A 119 11.14 7.08 -6.41
CA TYR A 119 10.54 7.73 -5.24
C TYR A 119 9.01 7.88 -5.33
N ASP A 120 8.34 6.87 -5.89
CA ASP A 120 6.87 6.81 -6.01
C ASP A 120 6.17 6.60 -4.66
N ILE A 121 6.26 7.61 -3.80
CA ILE A 121 5.71 7.64 -2.46
C ILE A 121 5.19 9.04 -2.16
N ALA A 122 4.03 9.10 -1.51
CA ALA A 122 3.41 10.35 -1.10
C ALA A 122 2.60 10.16 0.19
N LEU A 123 2.37 11.27 0.88
CA LEU A 123 1.49 11.35 2.04
C LEU A 123 0.29 12.23 1.74
N VAL A 124 -0.88 11.81 2.20
CA VAL A 124 -2.11 12.60 2.19
C VAL A 124 -2.53 12.83 3.63
N LYS A 125 -2.69 14.11 4.00
CA LYS A 125 -3.25 14.47 5.31
C LYS A 125 -4.76 14.50 5.22
N ILE A 126 -5.45 13.99 6.23
CA ILE A 126 -6.91 13.99 6.35
C ILE A 126 -7.34 14.66 7.66
N PRO A 127 -8.61 15.06 7.85
CA PRO A 127 -9.10 15.50 9.15
C PRO A 127 -8.88 14.44 10.23
N MET A 128 -8.40 14.88 11.39
CA MET A 128 -8.12 14.02 12.53
C MET A 128 -9.37 13.24 12.94
N ASP A 129 -9.21 11.93 13.15
CA ASP A 129 -10.24 11.02 13.65
C ASP A 129 -11.50 10.87 12.76
N GLU A 130 -11.47 11.33 11.51
CA GLU A 130 -12.55 11.07 10.54
C GLU A 130 -12.56 9.61 10.08
N ILE A 131 -11.38 8.98 10.08
CA ILE A 131 -11.21 7.54 9.94
C ILE A 131 -10.74 6.97 11.29
N ASP A 132 -11.67 6.43 12.07
CA ASP A 132 -11.38 5.69 13.30
C ASP A 132 -11.33 4.19 13.01
N LEU A 133 -10.10 3.66 12.98
CA LEU A 133 -9.84 2.23 12.86
C LEU A 133 -9.21 1.76 14.18
N PRO A 134 -10.02 1.34 15.19
CA PRO A 134 -9.55 0.95 16.51
C PRO A 134 -8.47 -0.14 16.49
N GLN A 135 -8.50 -0.99 15.46
CA GLN A 135 -7.59 -2.10 15.27
C GLN A 135 -6.21 -1.64 14.73
N ALA A 136 -6.16 -0.56 13.93
CA ALA A 136 -4.91 0.04 13.46
C ALA A 136 -4.17 0.76 14.61
N ARG A 137 -4.92 1.45 15.48
CA ARG A 137 -4.36 2.19 16.65
C ARG A 137 -3.67 1.31 17.68
N ARG A 138 -4.03 0.02 17.80
CA ARG A 138 -3.47 -0.89 18.83
C ARG A 138 -2.07 -1.41 18.51
N ARG A 139 -1.67 -1.49 17.23
CA ARG A 139 -0.36 -2.06 16.85
C ARG A 139 0.78 -1.04 16.81
N LEU A 140 0.50 0.23 16.55
CA LEU A 140 1.53 1.29 16.46
C LEU A 140 2.09 1.71 17.84
N ARG A 141 1.38 1.47 18.94
CA ARG A 141 1.90 1.75 20.31
C ARG A 141 3.04 0.82 20.76
N PHE A 142 3.27 -0.30 20.07
CA PHE A 142 4.30 -1.26 20.44
C PHE A 142 5.62 -1.10 19.67
N LEU A 143 5.67 -0.24 18.64
CA LEU A 143 6.85 -0.09 17.78
C LEU A 143 7.74 1.12 18.13
N PHE A 144 7.33 1.96 19.09
CA PHE A 144 8.09 3.13 19.54
C PHE A 144 8.32 3.15 21.05
N ARG A 145 8.72 2.02 21.63
CA ARG A 145 9.19 1.96 23.01
C ARG A 145 10.49 1.19 23.13
#